data_AF-A0A662BG21-F1
#
_entry.id   AF-A0A662BG21-F1
#
_cell.length_a   1.000
_cell.length_b   1.000
_cell.length_c   1.000
_cell.angle_alpha   90.00
_cell.angle_beta   90.00
_cell.angle_gamma   90.00
#
_symmetry.space_group_name_H-M   'P 1'
#
loop_
_entity.id
_entity.type
_entity.pdbx_description
1 polymer ?
#
loop_
_entity_poly.entity_id
_entity_poly.type
_entity_poly.pdbx_seq_one_letter_code
_entity_poly.pdbx_strand_id
1 'polypeptide(L)'
;TLWNVAYLNKFFWDAHASTLEEQLQGPLFAADEMGNTPEKLIETLNNIENYKQLFAQAFPKRKSKDSIKLHEIYTSLAAFESSLISLNSRYDQYAHGYAKALNENEIEGLNIFRSFVARCAECHTPPLFTNQQIAVIGTPEPEGLTFDQGAEVPFNDKSMRGGFKVPRLRNIEKTAPYMHSGKFKTLRETVEFYTKGRGHAVPKGENLYLHWHIWEPNLTNTELDRLVDFLKTLTDESFKPKVPKKLPSGFKI
;
A
#
# COMPACT_ATOMS: atom_id res chain seq x y z
N THR A 1 3.20 -1.05 0.04
CA THR A 1 4.16 -0.11 0.65
C THR A 1 3.58 0.53 1.89
N LEU A 2 4.41 0.86 2.89
CA LEU A 2 4.04 1.60 4.11
C LEU A 2 4.23 3.12 4.00
N TRP A 3 4.84 3.62 2.92
CA TRP A 3 4.95 5.06 2.67
C TRP A 3 3.58 5.75 2.73
N ASN A 4 3.45 6.80 3.55
CA ASN A 4 2.26 7.61 3.82
C ASN A 4 1.12 6.87 4.54
N VAL A 5 1.40 5.75 5.23
CA VAL A 5 0.34 4.89 5.82
C VAL A 5 -0.46 5.58 6.92
N ALA A 6 0.14 6.56 7.58
CA ALA A 6 -0.50 7.44 8.57
C ALA A 6 -1.76 8.15 8.05
N TYR A 7 -1.86 8.40 6.73
CA TYR A 7 -2.99 9.14 6.15
C TYR A 7 -4.14 8.23 5.69
N LEU A 8 -4.04 6.92 5.94
CA LEU A 8 -5.09 5.97 5.61
C LEU A 8 -6.05 5.75 6.78
N ASN A 9 -7.30 5.45 6.48
CA ASN A 9 -8.32 5.05 7.46
C ASN A 9 -8.84 3.62 7.25
N LYS A 10 -8.34 2.94 6.21
CA LYS A 10 -8.65 1.55 5.88
C LYS A 10 -7.35 0.82 5.57
N PHE A 11 -7.14 -0.31 6.22
CA PHE A 11 -5.91 -1.09 6.19
C PHE A 11 -6.15 -2.50 5.66
N PHE A 12 -5.08 -3.17 5.24
CA PHE A 12 -5.12 -4.38 4.38
C PHE A 12 -5.77 -4.14 3.01
N TRP A 13 -5.75 -5.17 2.16
CA TRP A 13 -6.32 -5.11 0.81
C TRP A 13 -7.84 -5.17 0.80
N ASP A 14 -8.44 -5.94 1.70
CA ASP A 14 -9.89 -6.10 1.89
C ASP A 14 -10.50 -5.01 2.81
N ALA A 15 -9.69 -4.08 3.32
CA ALA A 15 -10.11 -2.96 4.16
C ALA A 15 -10.72 -3.32 5.52
N HIS A 16 -10.45 -4.51 6.08
CA HIS A 16 -11.09 -4.96 7.31
C HIS A 16 -10.60 -4.24 8.58
N ALA A 17 -9.37 -3.69 8.57
CA ALA A 17 -8.82 -2.97 9.71
C ALA A 17 -8.96 -1.44 9.54
N SER A 18 -9.20 -0.76 10.66
CA SER A 18 -9.55 0.66 10.76
C SER A 18 -8.48 1.53 11.44
N THR A 19 -7.50 0.90 12.09
CA THR A 19 -6.36 1.56 12.74
C THR A 19 -5.05 0.84 12.42
N LEU A 20 -3.90 1.52 12.57
CA LEU A 20 -2.59 0.89 12.42
C LEU A 20 -2.41 -0.20 13.49
N GLU A 21 -2.84 0.05 14.72
CA GLU A 21 -2.75 -0.90 15.83
C GLU A 21 -3.58 -2.16 15.62
N GLU A 22 -4.75 -2.04 14.98
CA GLU A 22 -5.54 -3.19 14.54
C GLU A 22 -4.82 -3.93 13.41
N GLN A 23 -4.31 -3.20 12.41
CA GLN A 23 -3.59 -3.78 11.29
C GLN A 23 -2.37 -4.59 11.74
N LEU A 24 -1.59 -4.08 12.70
CA LEU A 24 -0.36 -4.72 13.19
C LEU A 24 -0.61 -6.12 13.79
N GLN A 25 -1.80 -6.38 14.33
CA GLN A 25 -2.12 -7.67 14.94
C GLN A 25 -2.16 -8.81 13.93
N GLY A 26 -2.49 -8.55 12.66
CA GLY A 26 -2.47 -9.55 11.59
C GLY A 26 -1.08 -10.16 11.41
N PRO A 27 -0.10 -9.41 10.86
CA PRO A 27 1.22 -9.95 10.56
C PRO A 27 2.03 -10.37 11.78
N LEU A 28 1.82 -9.73 12.95
CA LEU A 28 2.53 -10.14 14.16
C LEU A 28 2.19 -11.57 14.60
N PHE A 29 0.96 -12.03 14.36
CA PHE A 29 0.44 -13.29 14.92
C PHE A 29 0.00 -14.32 13.87
N ALA A 30 -0.17 -13.93 12.61
CA ALA A 30 -0.45 -14.86 11.52
C ALA A 30 0.69 -15.87 11.36
N ALA A 31 0.34 -17.17 11.31
CA ALA A 31 1.30 -18.27 11.31
C ALA A 31 2.17 -18.33 10.04
N ASP A 32 1.64 -17.83 8.94
CA ASP A 32 2.25 -17.70 7.62
C ASP A 32 3.02 -16.38 7.43
N GLU A 33 2.96 -15.46 8.40
CA GLU A 33 3.72 -14.22 8.43
C GLU A 33 4.82 -14.26 9.52
N MET A 34 4.63 -13.59 10.67
CA MET A 34 5.64 -13.59 11.75
C MET A 34 5.47 -14.72 12.77
N GLY A 35 4.30 -15.37 12.83
CA GLY A 35 4.05 -16.56 13.64
C GLY A 35 4.34 -16.39 15.15
N ASN A 36 4.13 -15.20 15.70
CA ASN A 36 4.37 -14.91 17.11
C ASN A 36 3.10 -15.11 17.96
N THR A 37 3.22 -15.00 19.28
CA THR A 37 2.06 -14.81 20.17
C THR A 37 2.29 -13.56 21.01
N PRO A 38 1.24 -12.92 21.56
CA PRO A 38 1.41 -11.76 22.44
C PRO A 38 2.37 -12.03 23.60
N GLU A 39 2.27 -13.19 24.23
CA GLU A 39 3.10 -13.60 25.37
C GLU A 39 4.55 -13.76 24.95
N LYS A 40 4.81 -14.50 23.86
CA LYS A 40 6.15 -14.77 23.36
C LYS A 40 6.83 -13.49 22.85
N LEU A 41 6.08 -12.59 22.22
CA LEU A 41 6.60 -11.30 21.76
C LEU A 41 7.05 -10.45 22.95
N ILE A 42 6.20 -10.32 23.98
CA ILE A 42 6.52 -9.58 25.21
C ILE A 42 7.72 -10.21 25.92
N GLU A 43 7.72 -11.53 26.09
CA GLU A 43 8.82 -12.26 26.73
C GLU A 43 10.15 -12.00 25.99
N THR A 44 10.14 -12.15 24.66
CA THR A 44 11.31 -11.94 23.81
C THR A 44 11.89 -10.53 23.97
N LEU A 45 11.04 -9.50 23.90
CA LEU A 45 11.50 -8.11 24.01
C LEU A 45 11.97 -7.76 25.43
N ASN A 46 11.34 -8.32 26.47
CA ASN A 46 11.74 -8.10 27.86
C ASN A 46 13.07 -8.79 28.23
N ASN A 47 13.44 -9.86 27.52
CA ASN A 47 14.72 -10.53 27.69
C ASN A 47 15.91 -9.76 27.07
N ILE A 48 15.65 -8.65 26.38
CA ILE A 48 16.68 -7.80 25.76
C ILE A 48 16.80 -6.49 26.56
N GLU A 49 17.88 -6.37 27.35
CA GLU A 49 18.10 -5.21 28.24
C GLU A 49 18.07 -3.88 27.50
N ASN A 50 18.67 -3.82 26.30
CA ASN A 50 18.68 -2.62 25.48
C ASN A 50 17.26 -2.16 25.08
N TYR A 51 16.34 -3.08 24.79
CA TYR A 51 14.96 -2.69 24.49
C TYR A 51 14.26 -2.12 25.73
N LYS A 52 14.41 -2.75 26.91
CA LYS A 52 13.82 -2.19 28.14
C LYS A 52 14.26 -0.76 28.42
N GLN A 53 15.54 -0.45 28.16
CA GLN A 53 16.09 0.91 28.27
C GLN A 53 15.50 1.86 27.24
N LEU A 54 15.42 1.47 25.97
CA LEU A 54 14.83 2.29 24.90
C LEU A 54 13.34 2.57 25.14
N PHE A 55 12.56 1.57 25.57
CA PHE A 55 11.16 1.76 25.95
C PHE A 55 11.02 2.69 27.16
N ALA A 56 11.88 2.59 28.18
CA ALA A 56 11.84 3.54 29.30
C ALA A 56 12.16 4.99 28.89
N GLN A 57 12.97 5.19 27.84
CA GLN A 57 13.22 6.53 27.27
C GLN A 57 12.01 7.05 26.48
N ALA A 58 11.37 6.18 25.68
CA ALA A 58 10.23 6.56 24.85
C ALA A 58 8.93 6.77 25.63
N PHE A 59 8.78 6.12 26.78
CA PHE A 59 7.57 6.17 27.62
C PHE A 59 7.91 6.74 29.02
N PRO A 60 7.83 8.07 29.24
CA PRO A 60 8.35 8.73 30.46
C PRO A 60 7.72 8.30 31.79
N LYS A 61 6.56 7.63 31.75
CA LYS A 61 5.88 7.10 32.94
C LYS A 61 6.42 5.72 33.37
N ARG A 62 7.27 5.08 32.56
CA ARG A 62 7.96 3.82 32.90
C ARG A 62 9.20 4.07 33.73
N LYS A 63 9.49 3.15 34.64
CA LYS A 63 10.84 2.95 35.17
C LYS A 63 11.59 1.97 34.28
N SER A 64 12.93 2.07 34.23
CA SER A 64 13.77 1.19 33.39
C SER A 64 13.61 -0.31 33.69
N LYS A 65 13.20 -0.66 34.92
CA LYS A 65 12.97 -2.03 35.37
C LYS A 65 11.59 -2.59 35.06
N ASP A 66 10.65 -1.76 34.61
CA ASP A 66 9.30 -2.22 34.33
C ASP A 66 9.32 -3.15 33.09
N SER A 67 8.36 -4.07 33.00
CA SER A 67 8.21 -4.92 31.80
C SER A 67 7.53 -4.16 30.67
N ILE A 68 8.05 -4.29 29.45
CA ILE A 68 7.44 -3.77 28.22
C ILE A 68 6.03 -4.36 28.09
N LYS A 69 5.05 -3.52 27.75
CA LYS A 69 3.65 -3.90 27.56
C LYS A 69 3.30 -3.96 26.08
N LEU A 70 2.30 -4.78 25.74
CA LEU A 70 1.89 -5.00 24.35
C LEU A 70 1.49 -3.70 23.63
N HIS A 71 0.71 -2.85 24.28
CA HIS A 71 0.28 -1.58 23.69
C HIS A 71 1.47 -0.64 23.37
N GLU A 72 2.55 -0.68 24.16
CA GLU A 72 3.75 0.12 23.91
C GLU A 72 4.45 -0.33 22.62
N ILE A 73 4.42 -1.63 22.33
CA ILE A 73 4.96 -2.21 21.09
C ILE A 73 4.13 -1.73 19.90
N TYR A 74 2.80 -1.82 19.98
CA TYR A 74 1.90 -1.35 18.93
C TYR A 74 2.05 0.15 18.68
N THR A 75 2.05 0.97 19.74
CA THR A 75 2.27 2.41 19.63
C THR A 75 3.63 2.74 19.00
N SER A 76 4.69 2.02 19.36
CA SER A 76 6.04 2.25 18.80
C SER A 76 6.10 1.92 17.31
N LEU A 77 5.47 0.82 16.89
CA LEU A 77 5.39 0.44 15.48
C LEU A 77 4.53 1.42 14.68
N ALA A 78 3.33 1.74 15.17
CA ALA A 78 2.45 2.71 14.54
C ALA A 78 3.09 4.10 14.44
N ALA A 79 3.86 4.53 15.45
CA ALA A 79 4.62 5.78 15.41
C ALA A 79 5.72 5.75 14.35
N PHE A 80 6.45 4.64 14.21
CA PHE A 80 7.45 4.48 13.16
C PHE A 80 6.81 4.50 11.77
N GLU A 81 5.73 3.74 11.57
CA GLU A 81 4.97 3.73 10.32
C GLU A 81 4.41 5.10 9.97
N SER A 82 3.96 5.86 10.98
CA SER A 82 3.48 7.22 10.82
C SER A 82 4.57 8.21 10.40
N SER A 83 5.85 7.90 10.68
CA SER A 83 6.99 8.72 10.27
C SER A 83 7.38 8.53 8.80
N LEU A 84 6.85 7.50 8.12
CA LEU A 84 7.19 7.18 6.74
C LEU A 84 6.44 8.12 5.77
N ILE A 85 6.91 9.35 5.61
CA ILE A 85 6.28 10.36 4.77
C ILE A 85 6.99 10.48 3.42
N SER A 86 6.22 10.48 2.32
CA SER A 86 6.69 10.60 0.94
C SER A 86 5.84 11.64 0.21
N LEU A 87 6.28 12.90 0.20
CA LEU A 87 5.54 14.07 -0.29
C LEU A 87 6.45 15.08 -1.03
N ASN A 88 7.63 14.65 -1.48
CA ASN A 88 8.61 15.49 -2.19
C ASN A 88 9.09 14.87 -3.52
N SER A 89 8.23 14.06 -4.15
CA SER A 89 8.47 13.47 -5.46
C SER A 89 8.57 14.53 -6.56
N ARG A 90 8.99 14.12 -7.77
CA ARG A 90 9.02 15.04 -8.92
C ARG A 90 7.63 15.58 -9.25
N TYR A 91 6.59 14.76 -9.09
CA TYR A 91 5.20 15.22 -9.19
C TYR A 91 4.88 16.28 -8.13
N ASP A 92 5.32 16.10 -6.88
CA ASP A 92 5.05 17.08 -5.82
C ASP A 92 5.72 18.42 -6.12
N GLN A 93 6.97 18.41 -6.61
CA GLN A 93 7.67 19.62 -7.02
C GLN A 93 6.93 20.33 -8.17
N TYR A 94 6.43 19.58 -9.15
CA TYR A 94 5.62 20.10 -10.23
C TYR A 94 4.31 20.72 -9.74
N ALA A 95 3.59 20.03 -8.85
CA ALA A 95 2.34 20.50 -8.25
C ALA A 95 2.53 21.77 -7.41
N HIS A 96 3.70 21.95 -6.80
CA HIS A 96 4.09 23.18 -6.08
C HIS A 96 4.62 24.30 -6.99
N GLY A 97 4.54 24.16 -8.32
CA GLY A 97 4.85 25.22 -9.29
C GLY A 97 6.23 25.14 -9.95
N TYR A 98 7.05 24.13 -9.64
CA TYR A 98 8.30 23.91 -10.37
C TYR A 98 8.03 23.14 -11.67
N ALA A 99 7.61 23.85 -12.72
CA ALA A 99 7.21 23.26 -14.00
C ALA A 99 8.27 22.35 -14.64
N LYS A 100 9.57 22.64 -14.43
CA LYS A 100 10.69 21.84 -14.95
C LYS A 100 10.94 20.54 -14.19
N ALA A 101 10.17 20.24 -13.13
CA ALA A 101 10.29 18.97 -12.40
C ALA A 101 9.87 17.77 -13.28
N LEU A 102 8.92 17.98 -14.20
CA LEU A 102 8.48 16.99 -15.18
C LEU A 102 8.97 17.36 -16.58
N ASN A 103 9.29 16.35 -17.38
CA ASN A 103 9.54 16.49 -18.81
C ASN A 103 8.22 16.37 -19.62
N GLU A 104 8.30 16.57 -20.93
CA GLU A 104 7.12 16.54 -21.82
C GLU A 104 6.38 15.21 -21.79
N ASN A 105 7.09 14.08 -21.80
CA ASN A 105 6.50 12.74 -21.76
C ASN A 105 5.73 12.48 -20.45
N GLU A 106 6.29 12.93 -19.33
CA GLU A 106 5.65 12.79 -18.01
C GLU A 106 4.43 13.70 -17.86
N ILE A 107 4.47 14.90 -18.46
CA ILE A 107 3.32 15.81 -18.53
C ILE A 107 2.21 15.22 -19.41
N GLU A 108 2.56 14.62 -20.55
CA GLU A 108 1.61 13.87 -21.38
C GLU A 108 0.97 12.72 -20.61
N GLY A 109 1.79 11.95 -19.87
CA GLY A 109 1.31 10.90 -18.97
C GLY A 109 0.34 11.39 -17.89
N LEU A 110 0.65 12.52 -17.25
CA LEU A 110 -0.25 13.18 -16.30
C LEU A 110 -1.58 13.58 -16.96
N ASN A 111 -1.53 14.10 -18.18
CA ASN A 111 -2.73 14.48 -18.94
C ASN A 111 -3.61 13.28 -19.25
N ILE A 112 -3.02 12.15 -19.66
CA ILE A 112 -3.74 10.90 -19.89
C ILE A 112 -4.35 10.42 -18.57
N PHE A 113 -3.59 10.41 -17.47
CA PHE A 113 -4.04 9.96 -16.16
C PHE A 113 -5.29 10.70 -15.65
N ARG A 114 -5.35 12.03 -15.87
CA ARG A 114 -6.49 12.88 -15.48
C ARG A 114 -7.59 12.99 -16.54
N SER A 115 -7.43 12.32 -17.68
CA SER A 115 -8.37 12.44 -18.78
C SER A 115 -9.68 11.69 -18.50
N PHE A 116 -10.78 12.15 -19.12
CA PHE A 116 -12.07 11.46 -19.11
C PHE A 116 -12.06 10.12 -19.88
N VAL A 117 -11.03 9.88 -20.68
CA VAL A 117 -10.80 8.63 -21.41
C VAL A 117 -10.17 7.62 -20.45
N ALA A 118 -9.01 7.88 -19.86
CA ALA A 118 -8.35 6.90 -18.99
C ALA A 118 -9.00 6.77 -17.60
N ARG A 119 -9.60 7.84 -17.07
CA ARG A 119 -10.33 7.90 -15.78
C ARG A 119 -9.54 7.43 -14.56
N CYS A 120 -8.20 7.39 -14.63
CA CYS A 120 -7.37 6.92 -13.51
C CYS A 120 -7.57 7.77 -12.25
N ALA A 121 -7.70 9.09 -12.44
CA ALA A 121 -7.89 10.05 -11.36
C ALA A 121 -9.23 9.92 -10.61
N GLU A 122 -10.22 9.20 -11.13
CA GLU A 122 -11.53 8.99 -10.46
C GLU A 122 -11.41 8.10 -9.22
N CYS A 123 -10.44 7.18 -9.23
CA CYS A 123 -10.13 6.33 -8.07
C CYS A 123 -8.81 6.75 -7.40
N HIS A 124 -7.84 7.20 -8.18
CA HIS A 124 -6.50 7.55 -7.70
C HIS A 124 -6.33 9.05 -7.55
N THR A 125 -7.08 9.64 -6.62
CA THR A 125 -7.09 11.09 -6.37
C THR A 125 -5.85 11.57 -5.61
N PRO A 126 -5.22 12.69 -6.03
CA PRO A 126 -4.18 13.36 -5.23
C PRO A 126 -4.70 13.79 -3.84
N PRO A 127 -3.83 13.96 -2.84
CA PRO A 127 -2.37 13.88 -2.93
C PRO A 127 -1.82 12.45 -2.83
N LEU A 128 -2.57 11.48 -2.31
CA LEU A 128 -2.06 10.11 -2.08
C LEU A 128 -2.24 9.17 -3.28
N PHE A 129 -2.95 9.63 -4.31
CA PHE A 129 -3.36 8.84 -5.46
C PHE A 129 -4.22 7.64 -5.05
N THR A 130 -5.17 7.89 -4.15
CA THR A 130 -6.20 6.94 -3.71
C THR A 130 -7.35 7.71 -3.07
N ASN A 131 -8.57 7.26 -3.34
CA ASN A 131 -9.77 7.68 -2.62
C ASN A 131 -10.13 6.75 -1.44
N GLN A 132 -9.30 5.72 -1.19
CA GLN A 132 -9.45 4.71 -0.14
C GLN A 132 -10.75 3.88 -0.22
N GLN A 133 -11.47 3.94 -1.33
CA GLN A 133 -12.67 3.13 -1.54
C GLN A 133 -12.29 1.69 -1.87
N ILE A 134 -13.28 0.80 -1.77
CA ILE A 134 -13.17 -0.58 -2.25
C ILE A 134 -13.70 -0.58 -3.67
N ALA A 135 -12.96 -1.18 -4.59
CA ALA A 135 -13.34 -1.32 -5.99
C ALA A 135 -13.16 -2.76 -6.45
N VAL A 136 -14.16 -3.27 -7.18
CA VAL A 136 -14.10 -4.57 -7.85
C VAL A 136 -13.69 -4.31 -9.30
N ILE A 137 -12.46 -4.69 -9.68
CA ILE A 137 -11.93 -4.43 -11.03
C ILE A 137 -11.81 -5.68 -11.90
N GLY A 138 -11.98 -6.88 -11.32
CA GLY A 138 -11.91 -8.15 -12.05
C GLY A 138 -10.49 -8.51 -12.49
N THR A 139 -9.49 -8.20 -11.67
CA THR A 139 -8.12 -8.68 -11.88
C THR A 139 -8.06 -10.19 -11.64
N PRO A 140 -7.39 -10.97 -12.52
CA PRO A 140 -7.25 -12.40 -12.34
C PRO A 140 -6.14 -12.73 -11.34
N GLU A 141 -6.25 -13.90 -10.70
CA GLU A 141 -5.20 -14.41 -9.83
C GLU A 141 -4.00 -14.97 -10.62
N PRO A 142 -2.80 -15.03 -10.03
CA PRO A 142 -1.70 -15.87 -10.49
C PRO A 142 -2.14 -17.33 -10.70
N GLU A 143 -1.48 -18.02 -11.63
CA GLU A 143 -1.79 -19.43 -11.89
C GLU A 143 -1.56 -20.28 -10.63
N GLY A 144 -2.52 -21.14 -10.30
CA GLY A 144 -2.49 -21.99 -9.11
C GLY A 144 -2.99 -21.34 -7.83
N LEU A 145 -3.27 -20.03 -7.82
CA LEU A 145 -3.91 -19.37 -6.67
C LEU A 145 -5.44 -19.42 -6.80
N THR A 146 -6.11 -19.64 -5.67
CA THR A 146 -7.56 -19.56 -5.56
C THR A 146 -8.03 -18.12 -5.62
N PHE A 147 -9.22 -17.90 -6.20
CA PHE A 147 -9.84 -16.58 -6.23
C PHE A 147 -10.02 -16.00 -4.82
N ASP A 148 -9.46 -14.83 -4.58
CA ASP A 148 -9.64 -14.10 -3.34
C ASP A 148 -10.96 -13.32 -3.37
N GLN A 149 -11.81 -13.58 -2.36
CA GLN A 149 -13.12 -12.94 -2.22
C GLN A 149 -13.00 -11.47 -1.78
N GLY A 150 -11.84 -11.06 -1.26
CA GLY A 150 -11.55 -9.71 -0.83
C GLY A 150 -12.54 -9.21 0.21
N ALA A 151 -13.02 -7.98 0.03
CA ALA A 151 -13.92 -7.31 0.96
C ALA A 151 -15.28 -7.99 1.19
N GLU A 152 -15.69 -9.00 0.39
CA GLU A 152 -16.91 -9.77 0.67
C GLU A 152 -16.89 -10.40 2.07
N VAL A 153 -15.76 -10.99 2.48
CA VAL A 153 -15.65 -11.74 3.74
C VAL A 153 -15.80 -10.82 4.97
N PRO A 154 -15.01 -9.74 5.14
CA PRO A 154 -15.11 -8.89 6.33
C PRO A 154 -16.40 -8.08 6.39
N PHE A 155 -16.99 -7.70 5.25
CA PHE A 155 -18.21 -6.90 5.21
C PHE A 155 -19.50 -7.73 5.05
N ASN A 156 -19.38 -9.04 4.80
CA ASN A 156 -20.50 -9.94 4.50
C ASN A 156 -21.44 -9.39 3.41
N ASP A 157 -20.85 -8.81 2.35
CA ASP A 157 -21.56 -8.18 1.24
C ASP A 157 -21.09 -8.75 -0.10
N LYS A 158 -21.98 -9.50 -0.76
CA LYS A 158 -21.72 -10.12 -2.07
C LYS A 158 -21.43 -9.11 -3.17
N SER A 159 -21.85 -7.85 -3.02
CA SER A 159 -21.50 -6.79 -3.97
C SER A 159 -20.02 -6.42 -3.94
N MET A 160 -19.31 -6.78 -2.86
CA MET A 160 -17.89 -6.52 -2.67
C MET A 160 -17.00 -7.73 -3.01
N ARG A 161 -17.55 -8.78 -3.62
CA ARG A 161 -16.79 -9.96 -4.06
C ARG A 161 -15.68 -9.59 -5.02
N GLY A 162 -14.44 -9.98 -4.70
CA GLY A 162 -13.24 -9.59 -5.45
C GLY A 162 -12.93 -8.10 -5.36
N GLY A 163 -13.48 -7.43 -4.34
CA GLY A 163 -13.30 -6.01 -4.08
C GLY A 163 -12.09 -5.77 -3.20
N PHE A 164 -11.23 -4.85 -3.66
CA PHE A 164 -10.04 -4.46 -2.92
C PHE A 164 -9.97 -2.95 -2.78
N LYS A 165 -9.37 -2.50 -1.69
CA LYS A 165 -9.09 -1.10 -1.43
C LYS A 165 -8.19 -0.54 -2.53
N VAL A 166 -8.60 0.58 -3.12
CA VAL A 166 -7.80 1.30 -4.11
C VAL A 166 -6.44 1.65 -3.49
N PRO A 167 -5.32 1.10 -4.00
CA PRO A 167 -4.02 1.34 -3.42
C PRO A 167 -3.55 2.75 -3.73
N ARG A 168 -2.63 3.25 -2.90
CA ARG A 168 -1.88 4.47 -3.21
C ARG A 168 -0.90 4.19 -4.34
N LEU A 169 -0.66 5.19 -5.18
CA LEU A 169 0.33 5.11 -6.27
C LEU A 169 1.68 5.75 -5.93
N ARG A 170 1.83 6.39 -4.76
CA ARG A 170 3.12 6.91 -4.30
C ARG A 170 4.12 5.78 -4.13
N ASN A 171 5.34 5.96 -4.64
CA ASN A 171 6.41 4.95 -4.70
C ASN A 171 6.06 3.67 -5.48
N ILE A 172 5.06 3.69 -6.37
CA ILE A 172 4.62 2.49 -7.09
C ILE A 172 5.72 1.87 -7.99
N GLU A 173 6.65 2.67 -8.49
CA GLU A 173 7.78 2.16 -9.28
C GLU A 173 8.60 1.10 -8.52
N LYS A 174 8.68 1.19 -7.19
CA LYS A 174 9.56 0.35 -6.35
C LYS A 174 8.81 -0.79 -5.66
N THR A 175 7.57 -1.07 -6.03
CA THR A 175 6.69 -1.99 -5.30
C THR A 175 6.14 -3.10 -6.18
N ALA A 176 6.87 -3.50 -7.21
CA ALA A 176 6.54 -4.72 -7.95
C ALA A 176 6.63 -5.95 -7.01
N PRO A 177 5.81 -7.00 -7.24
CA PRO A 177 4.75 -7.10 -8.25
C PRO A 177 3.48 -6.32 -7.87
N TYR A 178 2.53 -6.21 -8.81
CA TYR A 178 1.36 -5.32 -8.73
C TYR A 178 0.03 -6.07 -8.62
N MET A 179 -1.00 -5.34 -8.19
CA MET A 179 -2.32 -5.83 -7.74
C MET A 179 -2.27 -6.56 -6.39
N HIS A 180 -3.43 -6.92 -5.83
CA HIS A 180 -3.53 -7.51 -4.49
C HIS A 180 -2.76 -8.82 -4.37
N SER A 181 -2.76 -9.63 -5.44
CA SER A 181 -2.09 -10.94 -5.49
C SER A 181 -0.75 -10.93 -6.21
N GLY A 182 -0.23 -9.76 -6.60
CA GLY A 182 1.04 -9.68 -7.33
C GLY A 182 0.98 -10.26 -8.75
N LYS A 183 -0.20 -10.25 -9.39
CA LYS A 183 -0.43 -10.80 -10.74
C LYS A 183 0.51 -10.22 -11.80
N PHE A 184 0.77 -8.92 -11.76
CA PHE A 184 1.54 -8.24 -12.79
C PHE A 184 2.96 -7.93 -12.31
N LYS A 185 3.95 -8.22 -13.15
CA LYS A 185 5.37 -8.01 -12.82
C LYS A 185 5.81 -6.57 -13.08
N THR A 186 5.12 -5.87 -13.98
CA THR A 186 5.51 -4.54 -14.43
C THR A 186 4.36 -3.53 -14.32
N LEU A 187 4.71 -2.25 -14.19
CA LEU A 187 3.73 -1.16 -14.29
C LEU A 187 3.02 -1.18 -15.65
N ARG A 188 3.75 -1.56 -16.71
CA ARG A 188 3.22 -1.60 -18.06
C ARG A 188 2.10 -2.63 -18.20
N GLU A 189 2.27 -3.82 -17.66
CA GLU A 189 1.21 -4.84 -17.58
C GLU A 189 0.00 -4.34 -16.77
N THR A 190 0.27 -3.61 -15.67
CA THR A 190 -0.77 -3.06 -14.79
C THR A 190 -1.63 -2.02 -15.51
N VAL A 191 -1.03 -1.05 -16.23
CA VAL A 191 -1.80 -0.05 -16.98
C VAL A 191 -2.50 -0.67 -18.19
N GLU A 192 -1.88 -1.68 -18.82
CA GLU A 192 -2.46 -2.37 -19.97
C GLU A 192 -3.72 -3.16 -19.59
N PHE A 193 -3.78 -3.71 -18.38
CA PHE A 193 -4.99 -4.36 -17.86
C PHE A 193 -6.22 -3.46 -17.99
N TYR A 194 -6.12 -2.19 -17.62
CA TYR A 194 -7.25 -1.27 -17.68
C TYR A 194 -7.70 -0.98 -19.13
N THR A 195 -6.79 -1.02 -20.11
CA THR A 195 -7.17 -0.75 -21.51
C THR A 195 -7.89 -1.90 -22.20
N LYS A 196 -7.76 -3.13 -21.68
CA LYS A 196 -8.38 -4.33 -22.26
C LYS A 196 -9.89 -4.44 -21.99
N GLY A 197 -10.42 -3.50 -21.21
CA GLY A 197 -11.86 -3.32 -21.02
C GLY A 197 -12.39 -3.89 -19.71
N ARG A 198 -13.64 -3.52 -19.40
CA ARG A 198 -14.27 -3.83 -18.11
C ARG A 198 -14.56 -5.32 -18.01
N GLY A 199 -13.92 -5.98 -17.05
CA GLY A 199 -14.20 -7.38 -16.73
C GLY A 199 -13.61 -8.40 -17.72
N HIS A 200 -12.73 -7.97 -18.64
CA HIS A 200 -12.14 -8.85 -19.65
C HIS A 200 -11.36 -10.05 -19.07
N ALA A 201 -10.93 -9.98 -17.81
CA ALA A 201 -10.17 -11.02 -17.13
C ALA A 201 -10.88 -11.62 -15.91
N VAL A 202 -12.19 -11.41 -15.77
CA VAL A 202 -12.99 -12.04 -14.71
C VAL A 202 -12.89 -13.57 -14.86
N PRO A 203 -12.51 -14.31 -13.80
CA PRO A 203 -12.41 -15.77 -13.86
C PRO A 203 -13.75 -16.42 -14.25
N LYS A 204 -13.69 -17.52 -14.99
CA LYS A 204 -14.89 -18.28 -15.36
C LYS A 204 -15.62 -18.75 -14.10
N GLY A 205 -16.93 -18.51 -14.05
CA GLY A 205 -17.78 -18.90 -12.92
C GLY A 205 -17.89 -17.84 -11.82
N GLU A 206 -17.10 -16.77 -11.88
CA GLU A 206 -17.22 -15.64 -10.96
C GLU A 206 -18.25 -14.62 -11.47
N ASN A 207 -19.13 -14.17 -10.57
CA ASN A 207 -20.09 -13.10 -10.85
C ASN A 207 -19.74 -11.89 -10.00
N LEU A 208 -19.12 -10.88 -10.61
CA LEU A 208 -18.54 -9.73 -9.93
C LEU A 208 -19.29 -8.45 -10.25
N TYR A 209 -19.57 -7.64 -9.23
CA TYR A 209 -20.15 -6.30 -9.38
C TYR A 209 -19.05 -5.29 -9.71
N LEU A 210 -18.57 -5.34 -10.94
CA LEU A 210 -17.44 -4.52 -11.40
C LEU A 210 -17.72 -3.03 -11.20
N HIS A 211 -16.72 -2.27 -10.79
CA HIS A 211 -16.83 -0.84 -10.55
C HIS A 211 -17.08 -0.08 -11.86
N TRP A 212 -18.01 0.89 -11.84
CA TRP A 212 -18.53 1.54 -13.05
C TRP A 212 -17.54 2.49 -13.76
N HIS A 213 -16.52 2.97 -13.04
CA HIS A 213 -15.46 3.79 -13.64
C HIS A 213 -14.51 2.97 -14.52
N ILE A 214 -14.46 1.63 -14.34
CA ILE A 214 -13.71 0.75 -15.22
C ILE A 214 -14.49 0.63 -16.53
N TRP A 215 -13.82 0.93 -17.63
CA TRP A 215 -14.38 0.84 -18.97
C TRP A 215 -13.28 0.47 -19.98
N GLU A 216 -13.48 0.76 -21.26
CA GLU A 216 -12.58 0.37 -22.36
C GLU A 216 -11.91 1.61 -22.99
N PRO A 217 -10.87 2.20 -22.37
CA PRO A 217 -10.27 3.44 -22.85
C PRO A 217 -9.54 3.30 -24.19
N ASN A 218 -9.23 2.07 -24.61
CA ASN A 218 -8.54 1.75 -25.86
C ASN A 218 -7.28 2.63 -26.10
N LEU A 219 -6.45 2.76 -25.05
CA LEU A 219 -5.23 3.53 -25.07
C LEU A 219 -4.20 2.89 -26.01
N THR A 220 -3.52 3.73 -26.77
CA THR A 220 -2.40 3.34 -27.62
C THR A 220 -1.18 2.91 -26.79
N ASN A 221 -0.25 2.19 -27.42
CA ASN A 221 0.99 1.79 -26.76
C ASN A 221 1.79 3.00 -26.24
N THR A 222 1.82 4.10 -26.99
CA THR A 222 2.46 5.34 -26.58
C THR A 222 1.81 5.91 -25.33
N GLU A 223 0.48 5.98 -25.28
CA GLU A 223 -0.24 6.50 -24.10
C GLU A 223 0.00 5.65 -22.85
N LEU A 224 0.07 4.33 -23.01
CA LEU A 224 0.41 3.41 -21.92
C LEU A 224 1.84 3.63 -21.41
N ASP A 225 2.80 3.87 -22.31
CA ASP A 225 4.18 4.19 -21.93
C ASP A 225 4.26 5.54 -21.20
N ARG A 226 3.50 6.54 -21.66
CA ARG A 226 3.41 7.86 -21.00
C ARG A 226 2.78 7.79 -19.62
N LEU A 227 1.74 6.98 -19.44
CA LEU A 227 1.19 6.69 -18.11
C LEU A 227 2.26 6.11 -17.19
N VAL A 228 3.05 5.15 -17.66
CA VAL A 228 4.15 4.58 -16.88
C VAL A 228 5.20 5.64 -16.54
N ASP A 229 5.57 6.51 -17.48
CA ASP A 229 6.50 7.62 -17.21
C ASP A 229 5.96 8.53 -16.10
N PHE A 230 4.68 8.91 -16.16
CA PHE A 230 4.04 9.69 -15.11
C PHE A 230 4.04 8.97 -13.76
N LEU A 231 3.69 7.68 -13.69
CA LEU A 231 3.64 6.94 -12.43
C LEU A 231 5.01 6.88 -11.73
N LYS A 232 6.12 6.86 -12.51
CA LYS A 232 7.49 6.91 -11.95
C LYS A 232 7.81 8.24 -11.28
N THR A 233 7.14 9.33 -11.68
CA THR A 233 7.31 10.65 -11.06
C THR A 233 6.80 10.72 -9.62
N LEU A 234 6.01 9.73 -9.20
CA LEU A 234 5.43 9.60 -7.85
C LEU A 234 6.37 8.93 -6.85
N THR A 235 7.62 8.63 -7.25
CA THR A 235 8.65 8.05 -6.39
C THR A 235 9.33 9.15 -5.57
N ASP A 236 9.39 8.94 -4.25
CA ASP A 236 10.11 9.77 -3.31
C ASP A 236 10.61 8.93 -2.12
N GLU A 237 11.93 8.90 -1.97
CA GLU A 237 12.64 8.25 -0.87
C GLU A 237 13.45 9.26 -0.03
N SER A 238 13.18 10.58 -0.11
CA SER A 238 13.98 11.60 0.58
C SER A 238 13.98 11.44 2.09
N PHE A 239 12.89 10.92 2.66
CA PHE A 239 12.74 10.62 4.09
C PHE A 239 12.95 9.14 4.42
N LYS A 240 13.65 8.37 3.57
CA LYS A 240 13.90 6.94 3.81
C LYS A 240 14.62 6.75 5.16
N PRO A 241 14.03 5.98 6.10
CA PRO A 241 14.69 5.70 7.36
C PRO A 241 16.05 5.04 7.13
N LYS A 242 17.04 5.44 7.92
CA LYS A 242 18.34 4.79 7.89
C LYS A 242 18.22 3.41 8.53
N VAL A 243 18.61 2.39 7.78
CA VAL A 243 18.75 1.04 8.34
C VAL A 243 19.84 1.12 9.42
N PRO A 244 19.55 0.69 10.66
CA PRO A 244 20.55 0.71 11.74
C PRO A 244 21.75 -0.16 11.35
N LYS A 245 22.94 0.08 11.93
CA LYS A 245 24.12 -0.79 11.69
C LYS A 245 24.16 -2.03 12.59
N LYS A 246 23.41 -2.00 13.69
CA LYS A 246 23.27 -3.08 14.66
C LYS A 246 21.87 -3.04 15.23
N LEU A 247 21.25 -4.19 15.43
CA LEU A 247 19.98 -4.28 16.14
C LEU A 247 20.24 -4.18 17.66
N PRO A 248 19.34 -3.55 18.45
CA PRO A 248 19.45 -3.52 19.91
C PRO A 248 19.51 -4.91 20.55
N SER A 249 18.96 -5.92 19.86
CA SER A 249 19.02 -7.34 20.22
C SER A 249 20.39 -7.99 20.06
N GLY A 250 21.32 -7.36 19.31
CA GLY A 250 22.61 -7.95 18.97
C GLY A 250 22.59 -8.91 17.78
N PHE A 251 21.42 -9.20 17.20
CA PHE A 251 21.33 -9.96 15.95
C PHE A 251 21.90 -9.17 14.76
N LYS A 252 22.39 -9.91 13.76
CA LYS A 252 22.82 -9.34 12.48
C LYS A 252 21.59 -8.84 11.70
N ILE A 253 21.82 -7.82 10.87
CA ILE A 253 20.84 -7.28 9.92
C ILE A 253 20.82 -8.14 8.67
#